data_AF-A0A7J6W987-F1
#
_entry.id   AF-A0A7J6W987-F1
#
_cell.length_a   1.000
_cell.length_b   1.000
_cell.length_c   1.000
_cell.angle_alpha   90.00
_cell.angle_beta   90.00
_cell.angle_gamma   90.00
#
_symmetry.space_group_name_H-M   'P 1'
#
loop_
_entity.id
_entity.type
_entity.pdbx_description
1 polymer ?
#
loop_
_entity_poly.entity_id
_entity_poly.type
_entity_poly.pdbx_seq_one_letter_code
_entity_poly.pdbx_strand_id
1 'polypeptide(L)'
;MTGFAILGVLLMFVVALGEVSVYQTIITTAKFDCQSDKYCAEELSGRPFHSCSHYLQPDIQFIPEEARRLQEACCYELYEMKDPSCKWQALKKTAQRVGSGLDEEMAQEVITKAEQLWRMCRIWKLAAS
;
A
#
# COMPACT_ATOMS: atom_id res chain seq x y z
N MET A 1 -55.83 -26.89 -33.83
CA MET A 1 -55.89 -25.42 -33.64
C MET A 1 -55.64 -25.11 -32.15
N THR A 2 -54.60 -25.57 -31.46
CA THR A 2 -53.15 -25.34 -31.64
C THR A 2 -52.83 -24.01 -32.29
N GLY A 3 -52.27 -23.06 -31.53
CA GLY A 3 -51.39 -22.08 -32.16
C GLY A 3 -51.34 -20.64 -31.64
N PHE A 4 -51.88 -20.22 -30.48
CA PHE A 4 -51.74 -18.80 -30.07
C PHE A 4 -51.65 -18.57 -28.56
N ALA A 5 -50.84 -19.33 -27.84
CA ALA A 5 -50.65 -19.12 -26.39
C ALA A 5 -49.22 -18.83 -25.93
N ILE A 6 -48.19 -18.85 -26.79
CA ILE A 6 -46.80 -18.69 -26.34
C ILE A 6 -45.97 -17.88 -27.34
N LEU A 7 -46.52 -16.77 -27.83
CA LEU A 7 -45.81 -15.80 -28.67
C LEU A 7 -45.54 -14.47 -27.93
N GLY A 8 -45.62 -14.48 -26.59
CA GLY A 8 -45.41 -13.31 -25.72
C GLY A 8 -44.20 -13.42 -24.78
N VAL A 9 -43.41 -14.50 -24.86
CA VAL A 9 -42.28 -14.76 -23.94
C VAL A 9 -40.91 -14.52 -24.63
N LEU A 10 -40.89 -14.15 -25.92
CA LEU A 10 -39.68 -14.14 -26.74
C LEU A 10 -39.13 -12.75 -27.10
N LEU A 11 -39.62 -11.66 -26.48
CA LEU A 11 -39.28 -10.28 -26.92
C LEU A 11 -38.97 -9.26 -25.83
N MET A 12 -38.50 -9.70 -24.66
CA MET A 12 -37.98 -8.80 -23.62
C MET A 12 -36.84 -9.51 -22.89
N PHE A 13 -35.62 -9.43 -23.41
CA PHE A 13 -34.33 -9.39 -22.65
C PHE A 13 -33.13 -9.54 -23.59
N VAL A 14 -33.19 -8.92 -24.78
CA VAL A 14 -32.01 -8.66 -25.62
C VAL A 14 -31.76 -7.16 -25.63
N VAL A 15 -31.43 -6.59 -24.47
CA VAL A 15 -30.68 -5.31 -24.34
C VAL A 15 -30.03 -5.31 -22.96
N ALA A 16 -28.77 -5.77 -22.89
CA ALA A 16 -27.78 -5.27 -21.94
C ALA A 16 -26.41 -5.73 -22.43
N LEU A 17 -26.01 -5.17 -23.58
CA LEU A 17 -24.63 -5.14 -24.00
C LEU A 17 -23.80 -4.49 -22.89
N GLY A 18 -22.77 -5.21 -22.45
CA GLY A 18 -21.49 -4.67 -21.99
C GLY A 18 -21.54 -3.42 -21.12
N GLU A 19 -21.74 -3.60 -19.83
CA GLU A 19 -21.19 -2.69 -18.84
C GLU A 19 -19.93 -3.35 -18.29
N VAL A 20 -18.85 -2.69 -18.63
CA VAL A 20 -17.45 -3.07 -18.54
C VAL A 20 -17.06 -3.29 -17.08
N SER A 21 -16.12 -4.21 -16.89
CA SER A 21 -15.31 -4.47 -15.70
C SER A 21 -14.64 -3.20 -15.12
N VAL A 22 -15.42 -2.28 -14.54
CA VAL A 22 -14.95 -0.95 -14.07
C VAL A 22 -15.36 -0.63 -12.64
N TYR A 23 -16.19 -1.45 -11.99
CA TYR A 23 -16.67 -1.14 -10.63
C TYR A 23 -15.77 -1.64 -9.50
N GLN A 24 -14.84 -2.56 -9.74
CA GLN A 24 -13.95 -3.06 -8.69
C GLN A 24 -12.69 -2.20 -8.47
N THR A 25 -12.38 -1.27 -9.38
CA THR A 25 -11.16 -0.45 -9.28
C THR A 25 -11.36 0.87 -8.52
N ILE A 26 -12.61 1.25 -8.20
CA ILE A 26 -12.93 2.56 -7.60
C ILE A 26 -13.01 2.51 -6.07
N ILE A 27 -13.22 1.34 -5.47
CA ILE A 27 -13.41 1.23 -4.01
C ILE A 27 -12.08 1.20 -3.23
N THR A 28 -10.97 0.79 -3.84
CA THR A 28 -9.70 0.62 -3.10
C THR A 28 -8.88 1.91 -2.94
N THR A 29 -9.22 2.99 -3.67
CA THR A 29 -8.49 4.27 -3.56
C THR A 29 -9.10 5.24 -2.54
N ALA A 30 -10.34 5.01 -2.07
CA ALA A 30 -11.06 5.96 -1.23
C ALA A 30 -10.85 5.79 0.30
N LYS A 31 -10.10 4.77 0.76
CA LYS A 31 -9.78 4.58 2.19
C LYS A 31 -8.30 4.68 2.55
N PHE A 32 -7.44 4.95 1.58
CA PHE A 32 -6.10 5.43 1.88
C PHE A 32 -6.14 6.93 1.75
N ASP A 33 -6.49 7.59 2.87
CA ASP A 33 -6.46 9.03 3.02
C ASP A 33 -5.01 9.51 2.86
N CYS A 34 -4.60 9.62 1.61
CA CYS A 34 -3.35 10.21 1.14
C CYS A 34 -3.53 11.72 1.17
N GLN A 35 -3.87 12.25 2.34
CA GLN A 35 -3.60 13.65 2.64
C GLN A 35 -2.09 13.79 2.83
N SER A 36 -1.38 13.71 1.70
CA SER A 36 0.03 14.05 1.61
C SER A 36 0.12 15.51 2.00
N ASP A 37 0.59 15.80 3.21
CA ASP A 37 1.00 17.14 3.55
C ASP A 37 1.98 17.59 2.47
N LYS A 38 1.58 18.61 1.70
CA LYS A 38 2.38 19.15 0.59
C LYS A 38 3.81 19.48 1.04
N TYR A 39 3.96 19.75 2.34
CA TYR A 39 5.20 20.00 3.06
C TYR A 39 6.28 18.92 2.84
N CYS A 40 5.94 17.63 2.89
CA CYS A 40 6.94 16.56 2.73
C CYS A 40 7.11 16.08 1.28
N ALA A 41 6.30 16.56 0.34
CA ALA A 41 6.27 16.03 -1.01
C ALA A 41 7.61 16.22 -1.76
N GLU A 42 8.28 17.35 -1.54
CA GLU A 42 9.55 17.66 -2.20
C GLU A 42 10.69 16.77 -1.69
N GLU A 43 10.82 16.60 -0.38
CA GLU A 43 11.89 15.78 0.20
C GLU A 43 11.72 14.27 -0.06
N LEU A 44 10.46 13.85 -0.24
CA LEU A 44 10.10 12.48 -0.65
C LEU A 44 10.31 12.24 -2.14
N SER A 45 10.32 13.30 -2.96
CA SER A 45 10.50 13.18 -4.40
C SER A 45 11.92 12.71 -4.72
N GLY A 46 12.05 11.68 -5.56
CA GLY A 46 13.35 11.13 -5.94
C GLY A 46 14.01 10.20 -4.92
N ARG A 47 13.40 9.93 -3.75
CA ARG A 47 13.90 8.94 -2.79
C ARG A 47 13.13 7.62 -2.89
N PRO A 48 13.78 6.52 -3.33
CA PRO A 48 13.08 5.25 -3.51
C PRO A 48 12.83 4.50 -2.20
N PHE A 49 13.57 4.80 -1.12
CA PHE A 49 13.56 4.05 0.15
C PHE A 49 13.64 2.53 -0.07
N HIS A 50 14.69 2.09 -0.75
CA HIS A 50 14.79 0.72 -1.28
C HIS A 50 14.86 -0.29 -0.14
N SER A 51 15.63 0.00 0.90
CA SER A 51 15.78 -0.89 2.07
C SER A 51 14.47 -1.01 2.83
N CYS A 52 13.75 0.11 3.01
CA CYS A 52 12.42 0.10 3.64
C CYS A 52 11.41 -0.67 2.80
N SER A 53 11.40 -0.46 1.48
CA SER A 53 10.50 -1.16 0.56
C SER A 53 10.73 -2.68 0.62
N HIS A 54 12.00 -3.10 0.60
CA HIS A 54 12.37 -4.51 0.65
C HIS A 54 11.99 -5.14 2.00
N TYR A 55 12.30 -4.48 3.11
CA TYR A 55 11.91 -4.95 4.44
C TYR A 55 10.38 -5.10 4.57
N LEU A 56 9.61 -4.21 3.94
CA LEU A 56 8.15 -4.18 4.03
C LEU A 56 7.44 -5.15 3.10
N GLN A 57 8.14 -5.82 2.18
CA GLN A 57 7.49 -6.77 1.30
C GLN A 57 6.76 -7.86 2.12
N PRO A 58 5.49 -8.15 1.77
CA PRO A 58 4.79 -9.30 2.32
C PRO A 58 5.47 -10.59 1.83
N ASP A 59 5.26 -11.69 2.54
CA ASP A 59 5.73 -13.04 2.19
C ASP A 59 7.24 -13.29 2.24
N ILE A 60 8.08 -12.26 2.44
CA ILE A 60 9.51 -12.47 2.66
C ILE A 60 9.79 -12.78 4.12
N GLN A 61 10.14 -14.04 4.36
CA GLN A 61 10.73 -14.47 5.63
C GLN A 61 12.24 -14.26 5.58
N PHE A 62 12.68 -13.18 6.23
CA PHE A 62 14.11 -12.90 6.39
C PHE A 62 14.71 -13.79 7.47
N ILE A 63 15.95 -14.25 7.24
CA ILE A 63 16.78 -14.79 8.30
C ILE A 63 17.06 -13.64 9.30
N PRO A 64 17.07 -13.86 10.63
CA PRO A 64 17.12 -12.77 11.62
C PRO A 64 18.24 -11.74 11.41
N GLU A 65 19.43 -12.18 10.98
CA GLU A 65 20.56 -11.28 10.71
C GLU A 65 20.33 -10.40 9.48
N GLU A 66 19.67 -10.92 8.44
CA GLU A 66 19.31 -10.16 7.24
C GLU A 66 18.20 -9.16 7.55
N ALA A 67 17.19 -9.59 8.33
CA ALA A 67 16.13 -8.72 8.81
C ALA A 67 16.70 -7.50 9.56
N ARG A 68 17.68 -7.74 10.44
CA ARG A 68 18.36 -6.68 11.20
C ARG A 68 19.10 -5.72 10.28
N ARG A 69 19.86 -6.23 9.30
CA ARG A 69 20.60 -5.37 8.36
C ARG A 69 19.68 -4.50 7.50
N LEU A 70 18.60 -5.08 6.98
CA LEU A 70 17.60 -4.34 6.19
C LEU A 70 16.87 -3.30 7.04
N GLN A 71 16.56 -3.66 8.28
CA GLN A 71 16.01 -2.73 9.25
C GLN A 71 16.95 -1.55 9.51
N GLU A 72 18.23 -1.80 9.82
CA GLU A 72 19.22 -0.75 10.05
C GLU A 72 19.40 0.15 8.82
N ALA A 73 19.49 -0.45 7.64
CA ALA A 73 19.58 0.28 6.38
C ALA A 73 18.35 1.15 6.11
N CYS A 74 17.14 0.63 6.33
CA CYS A 74 15.92 1.43 6.24
C CYS A 74 15.92 2.58 7.26
N CYS A 75 16.30 2.32 8.51
CA CYS A 75 16.38 3.37 9.51
C CYS A 75 17.36 4.47 9.08
N TYR A 76 18.51 4.10 8.52
CA TYR A 76 19.48 5.06 7.99
C TYR A 76 18.88 5.92 6.87
N GLU A 77 18.23 5.31 5.86
CA GLU A 77 17.55 6.04 4.77
C GLU A 77 16.53 7.06 5.30
N LEU A 78 15.77 6.70 6.34
CA LEU A 78 14.84 7.62 7.01
C LEU A 78 15.56 8.71 7.81
N TYR A 79 16.71 8.40 8.41
CA TYR A 79 17.48 9.37 9.18
C TYR A 79 18.15 10.43 8.34
N GLU A 80 18.57 10.10 7.12
CA GLU A 80 19.13 11.04 6.14
C GLU A 80 18.15 12.15 5.73
N MET A 81 16.86 11.97 5.98
CA MET A 81 15.89 13.06 5.82
C MET A 81 16.14 14.16 6.85
N LYS A 82 16.07 15.40 6.39
CA LYS A 82 16.30 16.60 7.20
C LYS A 82 15.14 16.81 8.16
N ASP A 83 13.90 16.73 7.66
CA ASP A 83 12.74 17.01 8.49
C ASP A 83 12.28 15.76 9.27
N PRO A 84 12.24 15.80 10.61
CA PRO A 84 11.78 14.68 11.43
C PRO A 84 10.29 14.33 11.21
N SER A 85 9.44 15.29 10.86
CA SER A 85 8.02 15.06 10.58
C SER A 85 7.82 14.28 9.27
N CYS A 86 8.73 14.45 8.30
CA CYS A 86 8.65 13.77 7.01
C CYS A 86 9.16 12.33 7.04
N LYS A 87 9.91 11.92 8.06
CA LYS A 87 10.44 10.55 8.21
C LYS A 87 9.32 9.52 8.32
N TRP A 88 8.34 9.78 9.19
CA TRP A 88 7.19 8.88 9.31
C TRP A 88 6.35 8.87 8.02
N GLN A 89 6.15 10.05 7.40
CA GLN A 89 5.42 10.13 6.13
C GLN A 89 6.11 9.36 5.00
N ALA A 90 7.45 9.38 4.94
CA ALA A 90 8.23 8.58 4.01
C ALA A 90 7.94 7.10 4.16
N LEU A 91 8.07 6.60 5.39
CA LEU A 91 7.86 5.20 5.68
C LEU A 91 6.41 4.77 5.39
N LYS A 92 5.44 5.60 5.77
CA LYS A 92 4.01 5.37 5.48
C LYS A 92 3.74 5.30 3.97
N LYS A 93 4.28 6.24 3.18
CA LYS A 93 4.14 6.21 1.71
C LYS A 93 4.80 5.00 1.09
N THR A 94 5.96 4.59 1.60
CA THR A 94 6.65 3.38 1.15
C THR A 94 5.81 2.14 1.43
N ALA A 95 5.26 2.02 2.64
CA ALA A 95 4.35 0.94 3.01
C ALA A 95 3.10 0.91 2.14
N GLN A 96 2.50 2.07 1.86
CA GLN A 96 1.36 2.19 0.94
C GLN A 96 1.71 1.75 -0.48
N ARG A 97 2.91 2.08 -0.97
CA ARG A 97 3.37 1.65 -2.29
C ARG A 97 3.56 0.13 -2.35
N VAL A 98 4.14 -0.45 -1.31
CA VAL A 98 4.37 -1.90 -1.22
C VAL A 98 3.04 -2.66 -1.05
N GLY A 99 2.11 -2.12 -0.27
CA GLY A 99 0.77 -2.69 -0.07
C GLY A 99 -0.19 -2.44 -1.24
N SER A 100 0.19 -1.63 -2.22
CA SER A 100 -0.66 -1.30 -3.36
C SER A 100 -0.85 -2.52 -4.25
N GLY A 101 -2.10 -2.91 -4.47
CA GLY A 101 -2.46 -4.08 -5.29
C GLY A 101 -2.50 -5.40 -4.51
N LEU A 102 -2.24 -5.37 -3.19
CA LEU A 102 -2.50 -6.49 -2.30
C LEU A 102 -3.96 -6.49 -1.82
N ASP A 103 -4.41 -7.60 -1.25
CA ASP A 103 -5.67 -7.62 -0.51
C ASP A 103 -5.59 -6.79 0.78
N GLU A 104 -6.75 -6.51 1.38
CA GLU A 104 -6.87 -5.64 2.54
C GLU A 104 -6.10 -6.17 3.77
N GLU A 105 -6.04 -7.49 3.95
CA GLU A 105 -5.35 -8.12 5.07
C GLU A 105 -3.83 -7.95 4.95
N MET A 106 -3.28 -8.29 3.79
CA MET A 106 -1.86 -8.12 3.49
C MET A 106 -1.45 -6.64 3.49
N ALA A 107 -2.28 -5.75 2.93
CA ALA A 107 -2.00 -4.32 2.97
C ALA A 107 -1.95 -3.80 4.42
N GLN A 108 -2.84 -4.28 5.29
CA GLN A 108 -2.85 -3.92 6.71
C GLN A 108 -1.63 -4.50 7.46
N GLU A 109 -1.17 -5.69 7.09
CA GLU A 109 0.07 -6.28 7.62
C GLU A 109 1.28 -5.40 7.29
N VAL A 110 1.40 -4.96 6.03
CA VAL A 110 2.48 -4.06 5.58
C VAL A 110 2.50 -2.76 6.38
N ILE A 111 1.33 -2.15 6.64
CA ILE A 111 1.23 -0.94 7.47
C ILE A 111 1.66 -1.24 8.92
N THR A 112 1.21 -2.34 9.49
CA THR A 112 1.57 -2.74 10.86
C THR A 112 3.07 -2.98 11.00
N LYS A 113 3.69 -3.62 9.99
CA LYS A 113 5.14 -3.84 9.91
C LYS A 113 5.90 -2.50 9.82
N ALA A 114 5.37 -1.52 9.08
CA ALA A 114 5.93 -0.17 9.01
C ALA A 114 5.87 0.56 10.36
N GLU A 115 4.77 0.45 11.10
CA GLU A 115 4.66 1.03 12.45
C GLU A 115 5.64 0.41 13.46
N GLN A 116 5.84 -0.91 13.37
CA GLN A 116 6.85 -1.60 14.17
C GLN A 116 8.26 -1.11 13.82
N LEU A 117 8.59 -1.05 12.53
CA LEU A 117 9.87 -0.57 12.04
C LEU A 117 10.16 0.86 12.52
N TRP A 118 9.18 1.75 12.45
CA TRP A 118 9.32 3.13 12.94
C TRP A 118 9.69 3.20 14.42
N ARG A 119 9.02 2.41 15.26
CA ARG A 119 9.32 2.32 16.70
C ARG A 119 10.75 1.85 16.94
N MET A 120 11.19 0.83 16.21
CA MET A 120 12.54 0.30 16.35
C MET A 120 13.62 1.29 15.89
N CYS A 121 13.42 1.99 14.77
CA CYS A 121 14.36 3.01 14.31
C CYS A 121 14.57 4.10 15.37
N ARG A 122 13.49 4.57 16.00
CA ARG A 122 13.57 5.58 17.08
C ARG A 122 14.40 5.12 18.28
N ILE A 123 14.33 3.83 18.64
CA ILE A 123 15.10 3.24 19.74
C ILE A 123 16.57 3.09 19.33
N TRP A 124 16.84 2.65 18.10
CA TRP A 124 18.21 2.50 17.59
C TRP A 124 18.99 3.82 17.66
N LYS A 125 18.37 4.95 17.31
CA LYS A 125 19.00 6.27 17.48
C LYS A 125 19.39 6.57 18.93
N LEU A 126 18.57 6.18 19.91
CA LEU A 126 18.87 6.40 21.33
C LEU A 126 20.01 5.50 21.84
N ALA A 127 20.21 4.33 21.23
CA ALA A 127 21.28 3.40 21.58
C ALA A 127 22.61 3.69 20.85
N ALA A 128 22.57 4.41 19.73
CA ALA A 128 23.74 4.81 18.94
C ALA A 128 24.27 6.22 19.27
N SER A 129 23.65 6.91 20.25
CA SER A 129 24.05 8.23 20.77
C SER A 129 24.80 8.08 22.09
#